data_AF-A0A8J6GMP0-F1
#
_entry.id   AF-A0A8J6GMP0-F1
#
_cell.length_a   1.000
_cell.length_b   1.000
_cell.length_c   1.000
_cell.angle_alpha   90.00
_cell.angle_beta   90.00
_cell.angle_gamma   90.00
#
_symmetry.space_group_name_H-M   'P 1'
#
loop_
_entity.id
_entity.type
_entity.pdbx_description
1 polymer ?
#
loop_
_entity_poly.entity_id
_entity_poly.type
_entity_poly.pdbx_seq_one_letter_code
_entity_poly.pdbx_strand_id
1 'polypeptide(L)'
;MVEEAERMKTAESRKAETLALKLDETVAELEKTKTKMIMMEEQLRLQQQSMQAMKDERESQKHGFEEEITVYKEQIKQHSQTIVSLEERLCQVTQHHRKIEGEIATLKDNEPAHKEKESKEPTAGPAPDSSAKEIACDHLIDDLLTAQKEILSQQEIIMRLRTDLSEAHGRMSDLRGELSEKQKMELERHVALVQQQNNELSMLKVKVAQTSGLVEKKDRELKVLREALRCGKGPCGMTNPRASHRPHLSTEQKPRNPTPKCDISLQIEPVHQDTFSSLQEEQFFSDLGAKCKGSRHEEVIQRQRKALSELRIRIKELEKANSSNHKDHANESFLELKTLRMEKNVQKILLDPKPDLTTLSRIEIRSPQNGLFSSTSNLAVEKSMKTDAAEALELSEKLYMDMSKTLGSLMNIKDMSGHVNLKHVSPKERERINHLRQKDLDLVFDKITQLKNRLQRKEELLLGCERELEQLRQSKVSIQMYQAQVAKLEDDIYKEAEEKALLKEALERTEQQLYQERRLNRAFRQQKDRVEAQEKKEASCCCPFKDNERQRRIFVEVVKRKMQNSNLQVGSKKVTQKTGQEKETKKEACKSSQSLSFVKSGGKN
;
A
#
# COMPACT_ATOMS: atom_id res chain seq x y z
N MET A 1 -39.12 -76.36 34.22
CA MET A 1 -39.03 -75.71 35.55
C MET A 1 -37.66 -75.06 35.77
N VAL A 2 -36.68 -75.66 36.48
CA VAL A 2 -35.43 -74.94 36.87
C VAL A 2 -34.55 -74.57 35.68
N GLU A 3 -34.07 -75.53 34.88
CA GLU A 3 -33.27 -75.25 33.66
C GLU A 3 -33.96 -74.26 32.70
N GLU A 4 -35.29 -74.31 32.68
CA GLU A 4 -36.15 -73.54 31.79
C GLU A 4 -36.22 -72.08 32.22
N ALA A 5 -36.27 -71.82 33.54
CA ALA A 5 -36.12 -70.49 34.10
C ALA A 5 -34.70 -69.92 33.90
N GLU A 6 -33.66 -70.76 33.92
CA GLU A 6 -32.28 -70.35 33.63
C GLU A 6 -32.09 -70.04 32.14
N ARG A 7 -32.68 -70.84 31.24
CA ARG A 7 -32.73 -70.56 29.79
C ARG A 7 -33.51 -69.29 29.47
N MET A 8 -34.58 -68.99 30.20
CA MET A 8 -35.28 -67.70 30.08
C MET A 8 -34.41 -66.53 30.57
N LYS A 9 -33.86 -66.59 31.78
CA LYS A 9 -32.97 -65.54 32.32
C LYS A 9 -31.77 -65.24 31.44
N THR A 10 -31.11 -66.27 30.89
CA THR A 10 -29.97 -66.09 29.98
C THR A 10 -30.38 -65.54 28.61
N ALA A 11 -31.58 -65.88 28.12
CA ALA A 11 -32.15 -65.25 26.93
C ALA A 11 -32.59 -63.79 27.17
N GLU A 12 -33.01 -63.43 28.38
CA GLU A 12 -33.34 -62.06 28.79
C GLU A 12 -32.09 -61.20 28.97
N SER A 13 -31.04 -61.73 29.61
CA SER A 13 -29.72 -61.07 29.71
C SER A 13 -29.18 -60.71 28.32
N ARG A 14 -29.13 -61.69 27.40
CA ARG A 14 -28.68 -61.46 26.01
C ARG A 14 -29.53 -60.44 25.26
N LYS A 15 -30.84 -60.35 25.54
CA LYS A 15 -31.70 -59.30 24.97
C LYS A 15 -31.38 -57.93 25.55
N ALA A 16 -31.15 -57.83 26.86
CA ALA A 16 -30.74 -56.59 27.53
C ALA A 16 -29.37 -56.11 27.04
N GLU A 17 -28.38 -57.01 26.93
CA GLU A 17 -27.07 -56.75 26.32
C GLU A 17 -27.20 -56.26 24.87
N THR A 18 -28.03 -56.90 24.05
CA THR A 18 -28.29 -56.50 22.65
C THR A 18 -29.00 -55.15 22.55
N LEU A 19 -29.80 -54.76 23.55
CA LEU A 19 -30.46 -53.45 23.61
C LEU A 19 -29.53 -52.36 24.13
N ALA A 20 -28.65 -52.66 25.09
CA ALA A 20 -27.62 -51.74 25.58
C ALA A 20 -26.64 -51.36 24.45
N LEU A 21 -26.09 -52.34 23.74
CA LEU A 21 -25.18 -52.08 22.60
C LEU A 21 -25.83 -51.19 21.52
N LYS A 22 -27.13 -51.36 21.26
CA LYS A 22 -27.87 -50.51 20.32
C LYS A 22 -28.12 -49.11 20.87
N LEU A 23 -28.35 -48.97 22.17
CA LEU A 23 -28.48 -47.65 22.81
C LEU A 23 -27.15 -46.89 22.68
N ASP A 24 -26.04 -47.53 23.05
CA ASP A 24 -24.69 -46.96 22.96
C ASP A 24 -24.32 -46.57 21.52
N GLU A 25 -24.67 -47.42 20.54
CA GLU A 25 -24.51 -47.12 19.10
C GLU A 25 -25.31 -45.87 18.69
N THR A 26 -26.60 -45.77 19.08
CA THR A 26 -27.41 -44.57 18.77
C THR A 26 -26.96 -43.31 19.51
N VAL A 27 -26.39 -43.43 20.70
CA VAL A 27 -25.79 -42.30 21.44
C VAL A 27 -24.53 -41.82 20.73
N ALA A 28 -23.65 -42.73 20.31
CA ALA A 28 -22.45 -42.37 19.54
C ALA A 28 -22.80 -41.72 18.18
N GLU A 29 -23.87 -42.15 17.50
CA GLU A 29 -24.38 -41.46 16.30
C GLU A 29 -24.95 -40.08 16.62
N LEU A 30 -25.68 -39.92 17.73
CA LEU A 30 -26.21 -38.63 18.18
C LEU A 30 -25.09 -37.63 18.51
N GLU A 31 -24.04 -38.07 19.21
CA GLU A 31 -22.87 -37.23 19.49
C GLU A 31 -22.12 -36.86 18.21
N LYS A 32 -21.92 -37.82 17.31
CA LYS A 32 -21.28 -37.59 16.00
C LYS A 32 -22.07 -36.63 15.10
N THR A 33 -23.40 -36.63 15.17
CA THR A 33 -24.23 -35.64 14.46
C THR A 33 -24.25 -34.28 15.14
N LYS A 34 -24.28 -34.23 16.49
CA LYS A 34 -24.15 -32.99 17.27
C LYS A 34 -22.83 -32.27 17.01
N THR A 35 -21.70 -32.98 16.98
CA THR A 35 -20.38 -32.40 16.67
C THR A 35 -20.34 -31.84 15.24
N LYS A 36 -20.90 -32.56 14.25
CA LYS A 36 -21.04 -32.03 12.88
C LYS A 36 -21.91 -30.76 12.82
N MET A 37 -23.00 -30.71 13.57
CA MET A 37 -23.87 -29.54 13.66
C MET A 37 -23.11 -28.31 14.17
N ILE A 38 -22.37 -28.46 15.28
CA ILE A 38 -21.54 -27.39 15.87
C ILE A 38 -20.46 -26.91 14.89
N MET A 39 -19.82 -27.82 14.15
CA MET A 39 -18.83 -27.45 13.13
C MET A 39 -19.45 -26.65 11.98
N MET A 40 -20.65 -27.01 11.50
CA MET A 40 -21.35 -26.24 10.47
C MET A 40 -21.83 -24.88 11.00
N GLU A 41 -22.28 -24.80 12.25
CA GLU A 41 -22.70 -23.55 12.89
C GLU A 41 -21.52 -22.57 13.04
N GLU A 42 -20.34 -23.05 13.43
CA GLU A 42 -19.13 -22.22 13.45
C GLU A 42 -18.68 -21.80 12.04
N GLN A 43 -18.73 -22.69 11.04
CA GLN A 43 -18.44 -22.34 9.65
C GLN A 43 -19.39 -21.25 9.12
N LEU A 44 -20.69 -21.36 9.40
CA LEU A 44 -21.68 -20.35 9.02
C LEU A 44 -21.43 -19.02 9.73
N ARG A 45 -21.08 -19.04 11.03
CA ARG A 45 -20.72 -17.85 11.80
C ARG A 45 -19.47 -17.16 11.23
N LEU A 46 -18.44 -17.91 10.86
CA LEU A 46 -17.23 -17.38 10.23
C LEU A 46 -17.52 -16.79 8.85
N GLN A 47 -18.38 -17.44 8.05
CA GLN A 47 -18.84 -16.90 6.77
C GLN A 47 -19.63 -15.60 6.95
N GLN A 48 -20.52 -15.53 7.94
CA GLN A 48 -21.27 -14.31 8.27
C GLN A 48 -20.37 -13.17 8.73
N GLN A 49 -19.36 -13.45 9.57
CA GLN A 49 -18.36 -12.46 9.98
C GLN A 49 -17.53 -11.94 8.80
N SER A 50 -17.14 -12.83 7.88
CA SER A 50 -16.44 -12.45 6.65
C SER A 50 -17.30 -11.55 5.74
N MET A 51 -18.57 -11.91 5.52
CA MET A 51 -19.50 -11.08 4.74
C MET A 51 -19.74 -9.71 5.38
N GLN A 52 -19.82 -9.64 6.71
CA GLN A 52 -19.96 -8.36 7.43
C GLN A 52 -18.71 -7.49 7.28
N ALA A 53 -17.50 -8.05 7.45
CA ALA A 53 -16.26 -7.29 7.27
C ALA A 53 -16.10 -6.74 5.84
N MET A 54 -16.42 -7.53 4.81
CA MET A 54 -16.42 -7.07 3.40
C MET A 54 -17.48 -5.99 3.12
N LYS A 55 -18.57 -5.96 3.90
CA LYS A 55 -19.59 -4.91 3.82
C LYS A 55 -19.09 -3.63 4.50
N ASP A 56 -18.53 -3.74 5.71
CA ASP A 56 -18.02 -2.60 6.49
C ASP A 56 -16.85 -1.91 5.78
N GLU A 57 -15.95 -2.67 5.14
CA GLU A 57 -14.89 -2.12 4.29
C GLU A 57 -15.45 -1.33 3.10
N ARG A 58 -16.47 -1.87 2.40
CA ARG A 58 -17.13 -1.18 1.29
C ARG A 58 -17.84 0.10 1.74
N GLU A 59 -18.49 0.07 2.91
CA GLU A 59 -19.11 1.27 3.48
C GLU A 59 -18.03 2.29 3.89
N SER A 60 -16.90 1.88 4.46
CA SER A 60 -15.77 2.77 4.77
C SER A 60 -15.20 3.42 3.51
N GLN A 61 -14.95 2.66 2.44
CA GLN A 61 -14.51 3.19 1.14
C GLN A 61 -15.51 4.21 0.57
N LYS A 62 -16.83 3.94 0.67
CA LYS A 62 -17.87 4.89 0.25
C LYS A 62 -17.78 6.22 1.01
N HIS A 63 -17.59 6.18 2.33
CA HIS A 63 -17.47 7.41 3.13
C HIS A 63 -16.22 8.21 2.74
N GLY A 64 -15.07 7.54 2.49
CA GLY A 64 -13.86 8.22 2.00
C GLY A 64 -14.06 8.95 0.66
N PHE A 65 -14.73 8.32 -0.31
CA PHE A 65 -15.09 9.00 -1.56
C PHE A 65 -16.10 10.14 -1.35
N GLU A 66 -17.01 10.02 -0.38
CA GLU A 66 -17.98 11.07 -0.06
C GLU A 66 -17.28 12.29 0.58
N GLU A 67 -16.29 12.07 1.45
CA GLU A 67 -15.39 13.10 1.99
C GLU A 67 -14.58 13.80 0.89
N GLU A 68 -13.89 13.04 0.01
CA GLU A 68 -13.18 13.59 -1.16
C GLU A 68 -14.10 14.46 -2.02
N ILE A 69 -15.31 13.99 -2.31
CA ILE A 69 -16.32 14.74 -3.07
C ILE A 69 -16.71 16.05 -2.37
N THR A 70 -16.74 16.12 -1.03
CA THR A 70 -16.96 17.40 -0.33
C THR A 70 -15.77 18.35 -0.44
N VAL A 71 -14.54 17.83 -0.39
CA VAL A 71 -13.32 18.65 -0.58
C VAL A 71 -13.28 19.23 -2.00
N TYR A 72 -13.52 18.41 -3.04
CA TYR A 72 -13.57 18.91 -4.42
C TYR A 72 -14.69 19.94 -4.65
N LYS A 73 -15.87 19.77 -4.02
CA LYS A 73 -16.96 20.78 -4.08
C LYS A 73 -16.52 22.12 -3.48
N GLU A 74 -15.84 22.11 -2.34
CA GLU A 74 -15.36 23.35 -1.71
C GLU A 74 -14.20 24.00 -2.50
N GLN A 75 -13.29 23.20 -3.08
CA GLN A 75 -12.28 23.70 -4.02
C GLN A 75 -12.91 24.39 -5.24
N ILE A 76 -13.91 23.76 -5.88
CA ILE A 76 -14.65 24.35 -7.01
C ILE A 76 -15.32 25.67 -6.60
N LYS A 77 -15.92 25.73 -5.41
CA LYS A 77 -16.49 26.95 -4.84
C LYS A 77 -15.44 28.06 -4.65
N GLN A 78 -14.31 27.75 -4.01
CA GLN A 78 -13.20 28.70 -3.81
C GLN A 78 -12.60 29.19 -5.13
N HIS A 79 -12.39 28.30 -6.11
CA HIS A 79 -11.94 28.67 -7.44
C HIS A 79 -12.96 29.58 -8.15
N SER A 80 -14.27 29.28 -8.08
CA SER A 80 -15.29 30.12 -8.70
C SER A 80 -15.34 31.53 -8.10
N GLN A 81 -15.21 31.67 -6.78
CA GLN A 81 -15.16 32.96 -6.11
C GLN A 81 -13.88 33.74 -6.45
N THR A 82 -12.75 33.04 -6.60
CA THR A 82 -11.48 33.63 -7.04
C THR A 82 -11.57 34.13 -8.48
N ILE A 83 -12.18 33.36 -9.39
CA ILE A 83 -12.40 33.74 -10.79
C ILE A 83 -13.26 35.00 -10.88
N VAL A 84 -14.41 35.04 -10.19
CA VAL A 84 -15.30 36.23 -10.18
C VAL A 84 -14.55 37.47 -9.66
N SER A 85 -13.78 37.38 -8.59
CA SER A 85 -12.99 38.51 -8.07
C SER A 85 -11.90 38.98 -9.05
N LEU A 86 -11.30 38.06 -9.82
CA LEU A 86 -10.35 38.41 -10.88
C LEU A 86 -11.03 39.05 -12.10
N GLU A 87 -12.23 38.58 -12.48
CA GLU A 87 -13.06 39.14 -13.55
C GLU A 87 -13.56 40.55 -13.20
N GLU A 88 -14.01 40.78 -11.97
CA GLU A 88 -14.36 42.11 -11.43
C GLU A 88 -13.17 43.08 -11.53
N ARG A 89 -11.99 42.65 -11.07
CA ARG A 89 -10.77 43.46 -11.14
C ARG A 89 -10.32 43.72 -12.58
N LEU A 90 -10.46 42.74 -13.47
CA LEU A 90 -10.18 42.91 -14.90
C LEU A 90 -11.15 43.92 -15.55
N CYS A 91 -12.42 43.91 -15.17
CA CYS A 91 -13.40 44.89 -15.62
C CYS A 91 -13.07 46.31 -15.12
N GLN A 92 -12.63 46.46 -13.87
CA GLN A 92 -12.17 47.75 -13.32
C GLN A 92 -10.94 48.28 -14.09
N VAL A 93 -9.93 47.45 -14.33
CA VAL A 93 -8.75 47.81 -15.13
C VAL A 93 -9.14 48.18 -16.56
N THR A 94 -10.03 47.43 -17.20
CA THR A 94 -10.53 47.71 -18.57
C THR A 94 -11.39 48.98 -18.63
N GLN A 95 -12.07 49.35 -17.55
CA GLN A 95 -12.75 50.64 -17.44
C GLN A 95 -11.75 51.79 -17.25
N HIS A 96 -10.70 51.60 -16.45
CA HIS A 96 -9.65 52.59 -16.23
C HIS A 96 -8.83 52.83 -17.50
N HIS A 97 -8.52 51.78 -18.27
CA HIS A 97 -7.83 51.90 -19.55
C HIS A 97 -8.63 52.74 -20.54
N ARG A 98 -9.93 52.45 -20.71
CA ARG A 98 -10.81 53.24 -21.59
C ARG A 98 -10.98 54.71 -21.17
N LYS A 99 -10.82 55.04 -19.89
CA LYS A 99 -10.74 56.44 -19.43
C LYS A 99 -9.45 57.10 -19.91
N ILE A 100 -8.30 56.46 -19.68
CA ILE A 100 -7.00 56.94 -20.15
C ILE A 100 -6.98 57.07 -21.68
N GLU A 101 -7.53 56.12 -22.44
CA GLU A 101 -7.63 56.21 -23.90
C GLU A 101 -8.48 57.42 -24.34
N GLY A 102 -9.59 57.70 -23.64
CA GLY A 102 -10.41 58.89 -23.87
C GLY A 102 -9.69 60.19 -23.50
N GLU A 103 -8.96 60.21 -22.38
CA GLU A 103 -8.15 61.35 -21.94
C GLU A 103 -7.01 61.64 -22.94
N ILE A 104 -6.30 60.60 -23.42
CA ILE A 104 -5.29 60.71 -24.49
C ILE A 104 -5.91 61.23 -25.79
N ALA A 105 -7.11 60.75 -26.17
CA ALA A 105 -7.81 61.26 -27.35
C ALA A 105 -8.15 62.74 -27.20
N THR A 106 -8.71 63.16 -26.06
CA THR A 106 -9.01 64.57 -25.82
C THR A 106 -7.77 65.45 -25.74
N LEU A 107 -6.67 64.99 -25.13
CA LEU A 107 -5.41 65.73 -25.10
C LEU A 107 -4.83 65.92 -26.51
N LYS A 108 -4.95 64.90 -27.36
CA LYS A 108 -4.53 64.94 -28.77
C LYS A 108 -5.40 65.85 -29.64
N ASP A 109 -6.71 65.88 -29.40
CA ASP A 109 -7.61 66.83 -30.08
C ASP A 109 -7.43 68.28 -29.56
N ASN A 110 -6.88 68.45 -28.35
CA ASN A 110 -6.49 69.74 -27.78
C ASN A 110 -5.01 70.12 -28.06
N GLU A 111 -4.30 69.39 -28.92
CA GLU A 111 -2.94 69.72 -29.37
C GLU A 111 -3.02 70.58 -30.66
N PRO A 112 -2.99 71.93 -30.59
CA PRO A 112 -3.06 72.76 -31.79
C PRO A 112 -1.83 72.53 -32.66
N ALA A 113 -2.05 72.47 -33.98
CA ALA A 113 -1.08 71.99 -34.96
C ALA A 113 0.24 72.81 -35.03
N HIS A 114 1.19 72.50 -34.14
CA HIS A 114 2.54 73.05 -34.16
C HIS A 114 3.46 72.29 -35.13
N LYS A 115 3.12 72.36 -36.42
CA LYS A 115 4.04 72.07 -37.54
C LYS A 115 4.01 73.20 -38.55
N GLU A 116 5.12 73.33 -39.28
CA GLU A 116 5.41 74.40 -40.25
C GLU A 116 5.56 75.83 -39.70
N LYS A 117 6.81 76.19 -39.40
CA LYS A 117 7.42 77.42 -39.94
C LYS A 117 8.94 77.41 -39.83
N GLU A 118 9.60 77.17 -40.94
CA GLU A 118 10.98 77.61 -41.15
C GLU A 118 11.00 79.13 -41.40
N SER A 119 11.96 79.89 -40.86
CA SER A 119 12.74 80.88 -41.61
C SER A 119 13.71 81.73 -40.75
N LYS A 120 14.93 81.89 -41.28
CA LYS A 120 15.88 83.01 -41.10
C LYS A 120 16.50 83.30 -39.72
N GLU A 121 17.76 82.89 -39.61
CA GLU A 121 18.99 83.71 -39.46
C GLU A 121 19.05 85.00 -38.59
N PRO A 122 20.26 85.37 -38.10
CA PRO A 122 20.40 85.94 -36.75
C PRO A 122 20.53 87.47 -36.69
N THR A 123 20.33 88.03 -35.50
CA THR A 123 20.79 89.37 -35.11
C THR A 123 21.12 89.38 -33.61
N ALA A 124 22.14 90.14 -33.19
CA ALA A 124 22.68 90.09 -31.83
C ALA A 124 22.01 91.08 -30.86
N GLY A 125 21.82 90.66 -29.61
CA GLY A 125 21.37 91.47 -28.47
C GLY A 125 21.37 90.63 -27.18
N PRO A 126 21.80 91.16 -26.02
CA PRO A 126 22.02 90.33 -24.82
C PRO A 126 20.80 90.23 -23.88
N ALA A 127 20.36 88.99 -23.60
CA ALA A 127 19.43 88.59 -22.52
C ALA A 127 17.97 89.14 -22.66
N PRO A 128 16.93 88.41 -22.19
CA PRO A 128 16.88 87.72 -20.89
C PRO A 128 16.83 86.17 -20.98
N ASP A 129 17.97 85.54 -20.72
CA ASP A 129 18.07 84.07 -20.59
C ASP A 129 17.38 83.51 -19.32
N SER A 130 16.88 84.35 -18.41
CA SER A 130 16.51 83.94 -17.06
C SER A 130 15.37 82.92 -17.05
N SER A 131 14.26 83.20 -17.73
CA SER A 131 13.08 82.31 -17.71
C SER A 131 13.35 80.94 -18.34
N ALA A 132 14.14 80.88 -19.43
CA ALA A 132 14.54 79.61 -20.04
C ALA A 132 15.45 78.77 -19.12
N LYS A 133 16.31 79.43 -18.33
CA LYS A 133 17.19 78.78 -17.34
C LYS A 133 16.44 78.41 -16.06
N GLU A 134 15.48 79.21 -15.66
CA GLU A 134 14.57 78.97 -14.52
C GLU A 134 13.70 77.74 -14.78
N ILE A 135 13.01 77.68 -15.94
CA ILE A 135 12.24 76.50 -16.37
C ILE A 135 13.13 75.25 -16.46
N ALA A 136 14.38 75.36 -16.94
CA ALA A 136 15.32 74.24 -16.99
C ALA A 136 15.80 73.79 -15.58
N CYS A 137 15.93 74.71 -14.63
CA CYS A 137 16.20 74.38 -13.23
C CYS A 137 15.01 73.67 -12.58
N ASP A 138 13.77 74.11 -12.83
CA ASP A 138 12.57 73.49 -12.28
C ASP A 138 12.41 72.04 -12.76
N HIS A 139 12.60 71.78 -14.06
CA HIS A 139 12.60 70.42 -14.61
C HIS A 139 13.68 69.55 -13.96
N LEU A 140 14.90 70.08 -13.75
CA LEU A 140 15.98 69.36 -13.09
C LEU A 140 15.68 69.07 -11.61
N ILE A 141 14.93 69.95 -10.93
CA ILE A 141 14.45 69.72 -9.55
C ILE A 141 13.40 68.59 -9.52
N ASP A 142 12.46 68.57 -10.47
CA ASP A 142 11.47 67.49 -10.56
C ASP A 142 12.11 66.14 -10.97
N ASP A 143 13.11 66.12 -11.86
CA ASP A 143 13.91 64.93 -12.18
C ASP A 143 14.66 64.40 -10.93
N LEU A 144 15.24 65.29 -10.11
CA LEU A 144 15.89 64.90 -8.86
C LEU A 144 14.89 64.37 -7.82
N LEU A 145 13.70 64.99 -7.71
CA LEU A 145 12.64 64.56 -6.79
C LEU A 145 11.98 63.24 -7.22
N THR A 146 11.85 62.97 -8.52
CA THR A 146 11.35 61.69 -9.04
C THR A 146 12.40 60.59 -8.87
N ALA A 147 13.67 60.85 -9.19
CA ALA A 147 14.77 59.91 -8.92
C ALA A 147 14.89 59.58 -7.42
N GLN A 148 14.73 60.56 -6.53
CA GLN A 148 14.73 60.33 -5.08
C GLN A 148 13.56 59.42 -4.63
N LYS A 149 12.35 59.63 -5.16
CA LYS A 149 11.18 58.76 -4.91
C LYS A 149 11.41 57.35 -5.42
N GLU A 150 12.00 57.20 -6.61
CA GLU A 150 12.30 55.87 -7.17
C GLU A 150 13.35 55.14 -6.32
N ILE A 151 14.44 55.81 -5.91
CA ILE A 151 15.47 55.22 -5.04
C ILE A 151 14.85 54.70 -3.73
N LEU A 152 13.92 55.45 -3.12
CA LEU A 152 13.21 55.02 -1.92
C LEU A 152 12.30 53.81 -2.18
N SER A 153 11.58 53.80 -3.31
CA SER A 153 10.73 52.65 -3.71
C SER A 153 11.56 51.39 -4.00
N GLN A 154 12.70 51.53 -4.68
CA GLN A 154 13.65 50.43 -4.91
C GLN A 154 14.23 49.92 -3.57
N GLN A 155 14.54 50.80 -2.62
CA GLN A 155 14.98 50.41 -1.27
C GLN A 155 13.90 49.63 -0.51
N GLU A 156 12.63 50.03 -0.58
CA GLU A 156 11.50 49.30 0.01
C GLU A 156 11.35 47.89 -0.59
N ILE A 157 11.49 47.75 -1.91
CA ILE A 157 11.49 46.45 -2.61
C ILE A 157 12.68 45.59 -2.15
N ILE A 158 13.90 46.17 -2.08
CA ILE A 158 15.10 45.48 -1.60
C ILE A 158 14.93 45.05 -0.13
N MET A 159 14.28 45.85 0.72
CA MET A 159 13.98 45.47 2.10
C MET A 159 13.01 44.30 2.18
N ARG A 160 11.89 44.32 1.43
CA ARG A 160 10.96 43.17 1.36
C ARG A 160 11.68 41.90 0.91
N LEU A 161 12.40 41.94 -0.22
CA LEU A 161 13.11 40.78 -0.74
C LEU A 161 14.19 40.24 0.23
N ARG A 162 14.81 41.09 1.06
CA ARG A 162 15.71 40.64 2.14
C ARG A 162 14.96 39.94 3.27
N THR A 163 13.80 40.44 3.66
CA THR A 163 12.92 39.78 4.65
C THR A 163 12.43 38.44 4.14
N ASP A 164 11.89 38.38 2.92
CA ASP A 164 11.37 37.17 2.28
C ASP A 164 12.44 36.08 2.17
N LEU A 165 13.67 36.46 1.78
CA LEU A 165 14.81 35.56 1.69
C LEU A 165 15.31 35.09 3.06
N SER A 166 15.24 35.94 4.08
CA SER A 166 15.59 35.56 5.46
C SER A 166 14.56 34.60 6.06
N GLU A 167 13.27 34.84 5.82
CA GLU A 167 12.17 33.96 6.23
C GLU A 167 12.22 32.61 5.49
N ALA A 168 12.51 32.61 4.18
CA ALA A 168 12.77 31.40 3.41
C ALA A 168 13.99 30.63 3.92
N HIS A 169 15.07 31.31 4.33
CA HIS A 169 16.23 30.68 4.96
C HIS A 169 15.87 30.05 6.32
N GLY A 170 15.04 30.72 7.13
CA GLY A 170 14.47 30.17 8.36
C GLY A 170 13.75 28.84 8.10
N ARG A 171 12.70 28.87 7.26
CA ARG A 171 11.94 27.66 6.88
C ARG A 171 12.82 26.52 6.34
N MET A 172 13.86 26.84 5.54
CA MET A 172 14.81 25.83 5.05
C MET A 172 15.74 25.29 6.14
N SER A 173 16.02 26.06 7.18
CA SER A 173 16.77 25.61 8.36
C SER A 173 15.91 24.68 9.22
N ASP A 174 14.64 25.05 9.46
CA ASP A 174 13.69 24.27 10.26
C ASP A 174 13.42 22.90 9.60
N LEU A 175 13.11 22.89 8.29
CA LEU A 175 12.93 21.67 7.52
C LEU A 175 14.21 20.79 7.48
N ARG A 176 15.40 21.40 7.52
CA ARG A 176 16.66 20.65 7.64
C ARG A 176 16.82 20.03 9.02
N GLY A 177 16.42 20.73 10.07
CA GLY A 177 16.33 20.21 11.43
C GLY A 177 15.39 19.01 11.51
N GLU A 178 14.14 19.17 11.04
CA GLU A 178 13.15 18.09 10.99
C GLU A 178 13.63 16.87 10.20
N LEU A 179 14.26 17.05 9.03
CA LEU A 179 14.76 15.94 8.23
C LEU A 179 15.91 15.20 8.94
N SER A 180 16.81 15.94 9.59
CA SER A 180 17.88 15.36 10.40
C SER A 180 17.32 14.58 11.60
N GLU A 181 16.31 15.11 12.28
CA GLU A 181 15.64 14.43 13.41
C GLU A 181 14.87 13.19 12.96
N LYS A 182 14.16 13.24 11.82
CA LYS A 182 13.49 12.08 11.22
C LYS A 182 14.48 10.98 10.84
N GLN A 183 15.63 11.34 10.26
CA GLN A 183 16.72 10.39 9.98
C GLN A 183 17.30 9.78 11.27
N LYS A 184 17.54 10.59 12.30
CA LYS A 184 18.01 10.13 13.61
C LYS A 184 17.02 9.14 14.25
N MET A 185 15.73 9.48 14.31
CA MET A 185 14.70 8.61 14.90
C MET A 185 14.59 7.26 14.19
N GLU A 186 14.73 7.22 12.87
CA GLU A 186 14.63 5.96 12.12
C GLU A 186 15.90 5.10 12.28
N LEU A 187 17.08 5.72 12.36
CA LEU A 187 18.31 5.03 12.77
C LEU A 187 18.17 4.45 14.19
N GLU A 188 17.60 5.19 15.14
CA GLU A 188 17.34 4.70 16.51
C GLU A 188 16.35 3.53 16.53
N ARG A 189 15.31 3.54 15.68
CA ARG A 189 14.42 2.37 15.48
C ARG A 189 15.15 1.16 14.92
N HIS A 190 15.96 1.34 13.88
CA HIS A 190 16.73 0.24 13.29
C HIS A 190 17.76 -0.34 14.27
N VAL A 191 18.44 0.49 15.06
CA VAL A 191 19.36 0.02 16.12
C VAL A 191 18.63 -0.80 17.17
N ALA A 192 17.48 -0.32 17.65
CA ALA A 192 16.66 -1.06 18.62
C ALA A 192 16.17 -2.42 18.08
N LEU A 193 15.72 -2.45 16.80
CA LEU A 193 15.28 -3.68 16.14
C LEU A 193 16.43 -4.69 15.97
N VAL A 194 17.61 -4.24 15.52
CA VAL A 194 18.80 -5.10 15.38
C VAL A 194 19.24 -5.64 16.75
N GLN A 195 19.15 -4.83 17.82
CA GLN A 195 19.48 -5.28 19.17
C GLN A 195 18.46 -6.31 19.69
N GLN A 196 17.16 -6.15 19.41
CA GLN A 196 16.16 -7.19 19.69
C GLN A 196 16.46 -8.48 18.93
N GLN A 197 16.68 -8.41 17.62
CA GLN A 197 17.00 -9.58 16.79
C GLN A 197 18.26 -10.31 17.26
N ASN A 198 19.30 -9.58 17.69
CA ASN A 198 20.51 -10.17 18.23
C ASN A 198 20.26 -10.89 19.57
N ASN A 199 19.40 -10.34 20.44
CA ASN A 199 18.98 -11.00 21.68
C ASN A 199 18.18 -12.29 21.40
N GLU A 200 17.27 -12.26 20.42
CA GLU A 200 16.50 -13.44 19.98
C GLU A 200 17.42 -14.52 19.37
N LEU A 201 18.36 -14.14 18.50
CA LEU A 201 19.37 -15.03 17.94
C LEU A 201 20.30 -15.62 19.02
N SER A 202 20.63 -14.84 20.06
CA SER A 202 21.39 -15.33 21.22
C SER A 202 20.63 -16.40 21.99
N MET A 203 19.35 -16.14 22.34
CA MET A 203 18.49 -17.14 22.97
C MET A 203 18.31 -18.40 22.10
N LEU A 204 18.17 -18.24 20.77
CA LEU A 204 18.02 -19.35 19.85
C LEU A 204 19.31 -20.20 19.78
N LYS A 205 20.49 -19.58 19.74
CA LYS A 205 21.79 -20.29 19.82
C LYS A 205 21.92 -21.10 21.11
N VAL A 206 21.51 -20.54 22.26
CA VAL A 206 21.52 -21.26 23.54
C VAL A 206 20.57 -22.46 23.52
N LYS A 207 19.35 -22.30 22.99
CA LYS A 207 18.39 -23.42 22.83
C LYS A 207 18.93 -24.51 21.90
N VAL A 208 19.53 -24.14 20.76
CA VAL A 208 20.14 -25.09 19.82
C VAL A 208 21.27 -25.87 20.50
N ALA A 209 22.17 -25.20 21.23
CA ALA A 209 23.24 -25.86 21.98
C ALA A 209 22.69 -26.83 23.04
N GLN A 210 21.64 -26.44 23.77
CA GLN A 210 20.96 -27.31 24.74
C GLN A 210 20.35 -28.55 24.07
N THR A 211 19.68 -28.40 22.93
CA THR A 211 19.14 -29.54 22.18
C THR A 211 20.23 -30.44 21.60
N SER A 212 21.34 -29.87 21.10
CA SER A 212 22.49 -30.64 20.60
C SER A 212 23.09 -31.53 21.69
N GLY A 213 23.34 -30.97 22.88
CA GLY A 213 23.87 -31.74 24.01
C GLY A 213 22.92 -32.85 24.49
N LEU A 214 21.60 -32.68 24.35
CA LEU A 214 20.62 -33.71 24.66
C LEU A 214 20.57 -34.81 23.59
N VAL A 215 20.65 -34.46 22.30
CA VAL A 215 20.77 -35.41 21.19
C VAL A 215 22.06 -36.24 21.33
N GLU A 216 23.21 -35.59 21.53
CA GLU A 216 24.48 -36.27 21.78
C GLU A 216 24.40 -37.25 22.96
N LYS A 217 23.70 -36.88 24.04
CA LYS A 217 23.49 -37.79 25.17
C LYS A 217 22.69 -39.01 24.76
N LYS A 218 21.59 -38.84 24.00
CA LYS A 218 20.78 -39.96 23.50
C LYS A 218 21.53 -40.82 22.48
N ASP A 219 22.38 -40.26 21.64
CA ASP A 219 23.23 -41.03 20.73
C ASP A 219 24.27 -41.88 21.48
N ARG A 220 24.85 -41.36 22.56
CA ARG A 220 25.74 -42.12 23.46
C ARG A 220 24.97 -43.26 24.15
N GLU A 221 23.77 -42.99 24.69
CA GLU A 221 22.89 -44.00 25.30
C GLU A 221 22.49 -45.10 24.27
N LEU A 222 22.06 -44.72 23.07
CA LEU A 222 21.71 -45.64 21.98
C LEU A 222 22.91 -46.46 21.49
N LYS A 223 24.11 -45.89 21.46
CA LYS A 223 25.35 -46.62 21.12
C LYS A 223 25.67 -47.68 22.16
N VAL A 224 25.60 -47.35 23.45
CA VAL A 224 25.79 -48.31 24.55
C VAL A 224 24.76 -49.44 24.49
N LEU A 225 23.47 -49.13 24.26
CA LEU A 225 22.42 -50.14 24.10
C LEU A 225 22.67 -51.05 22.88
N ARG A 226 23.13 -50.48 21.75
CA ARG A 226 23.47 -51.21 20.53
C ARG A 226 24.69 -52.12 20.70
N GLU A 227 25.66 -51.72 21.52
CA GLU A 227 26.83 -52.51 21.88
C GLU A 227 26.46 -53.62 22.88
N ALA A 228 25.63 -53.34 23.89
CA ALA A 228 25.09 -54.36 24.80
C ALA A 228 24.27 -55.43 24.07
N LEU A 229 23.41 -55.04 23.12
CA LEU A 229 22.65 -55.95 22.26
C LEU A 229 23.55 -56.78 21.33
N ARG A 230 24.74 -56.28 20.97
CA ARG A 230 25.75 -57.02 20.20
C ARG A 230 26.44 -58.07 21.08
N CYS A 231 26.83 -57.72 22.30
CA CYS A 231 27.39 -58.67 23.27
C CYS A 231 26.38 -59.76 23.66
N GLY A 232 25.10 -59.41 23.84
CA GLY A 232 24.01 -60.35 24.08
C GLY A 232 23.62 -61.23 22.88
N LYS A 233 24.23 -61.00 21.70
CA LYS A 233 24.04 -61.82 20.48
C LYS A 233 25.38 -62.34 19.92
N GLY A 234 26.34 -62.63 20.80
CA GLY A 234 27.50 -63.46 20.49
C GLY A 234 27.13 -64.96 20.47
N PRO A 235 27.63 -65.77 19.52
CA PRO A 235 27.37 -67.22 19.52
C PRO A 235 28.02 -67.93 20.72
N CYS A 236 27.25 -68.75 21.45
CA CYS A 236 27.81 -69.69 22.42
C CYS A 236 28.52 -70.84 21.68
N GLY A 237 29.84 -70.74 21.51
CA GLY A 237 30.64 -71.63 20.65
C GLY A 237 31.96 -72.12 21.27
N MET A 238 31.87 -72.89 22.36
CA MET A 238 32.81 -73.95 22.79
C MET A 238 34.33 -73.80 22.51
N THR A 239 35.12 -73.29 23.47
CA THR A 239 36.51 -73.75 23.71
C THR A 239 36.98 -73.61 25.17
N ASN A 240 36.68 -74.62 26.01
CA ASN A 240 37.48 -75.16 27.13
C ASN A 240 38.11 -74.27 28.26
N PRO A 241 38.63 -74.86 29.37
CA PRO A 241 38.65 -74.17 30.67
C PRO A 241 40.04 -73.89 31.32
N ARG A 242 39.95 -73.19 32.47
CA ARG A 242 40.91 -73.02 33.60
C ARG A 242 41.70 -71.70 33.67
N ALA A 243 41.95 -71.33 34.94
CA ALA A 243 42.93 -70.35 35.46
C ALA A 243 42.63 -68.85 35.21
N SER A 244 42.77 -67.94 36.19
CA SER A 244 42.92 -68.12 37.66
C SER A 244 42.69 -66.79 38.42
N HIS A 245 42.70 -66.85 39.76
CA HIS A 245 42.86 -65.76 40.75
C HIS A 245 41.72 -64.76 41.02
N ARG A 246 40.94 -65.07 42.07
CA ARG A 246 40.48 -64.13 43.12
C ARG A 246 41.71 -63.59 43.90
N PRO A 247 41.67 -62.44 44.61
CA PRO A 247 40.78 -62.14 45.76
C PRO A 247 39.95 -60.86 45.58
N HIS A 248 38.86 -60.52 46.30
CA HIS A 248 38.30 -60.85 47.63
C HIS A 248 38.66 -59.92 48.81
N LEU A 249 37.77 -58.95 49.06
CA LEU A 249 37.30 -58.35 50.34
C LEU A 249 35.86 -57.85 50.02
N SER A 250 34.76 -58.10 50.75
CA SER A 250 34.46 -58.00 52.20
C SER A 250 34.47 -56.54 52.66
N THR A 251 33.40 -55.93 53.19
CA THR A 251 32.18 -56.41 53.89
C THR A 251 30.88 -56.26 53.06
N GLU A 252 29.80 -57.04 53.20
CA GLU A 252 28.99 -57.47 54.36
C GLU A 252 28.14 -56.36 55.04
N GLN A 253 26.82 -56.37 54.74
CA GLN A 253 25.79 -56.58 55.77
C GLN A 253 24.58 -57.35 55.18
N LYS A 254 24.02 -58.24 55.99
CA LYS A 254 22.78 -59.06 55.85
C LYS A 254 21.94 -58.80 57.12
N PRO A 255 20.75 -59.41 57.38
CA PRO A 255 19.92 -60.36 56.61
C PRO A 255 18.49 -59.78 56.32
N ARG A 256 17.45 -60.45 55.80
CA ARG A 256 16.85 -61.74 56.22
C ARG A 256 15.79 -62.28 55.22
N ASN A 257 15.85 -63.59 54.97
CA ASN A 257 14.88 -64.42 54.22
C ASN A 257 13.89 -65.09 55.22
N PRO A 258 12.70 -65.64 54.84
CA PRO A 258 12.50 -66.52 53.68
C PRO A 258 11.15 -66.50 52.91
N THR A 259 11.15 -67.25 51.80
CA THR A 259 10.03 -67.84 51.01
C THR A 259 9.15 -68.82 51.86
N PRO A 260 7.94 -69.30 51.44
CA PRO A 260 7.55 -69.72 50.07
C PRO A 260 6.03 -69.67 49.67
N LYS A 261 5.70 -70.36 48.56
CA LYS A 261 4.37 -70.85 48.06
C LYS A 261 3.60 -69.95 47.07
N CYS A 262 2.46 -70.49 46.61
CA CYS A 262 1.97 -70.41 45.23
C CYS A 262 0.65 -69.64 45.06
N ASP A 263 0.19 -69.62 43.80
CA ASP A 263 -1.20 -69.55 43.33
C ASP A 263 -1.94 -68.20 43.25
N ILE A 264 -2.20 -67.85 41.99
CA ILE A 264 -3.37 -67.19 41.41
C ILE A 264 -4.51 -66.87 42.40
N SER A 265 -4.77 -65.57 42.63
CA SER A 265 -6.12 -65.00 42.44
C SER A 265 -6.14 -63.47 42.43
N LEU A 266 -7.00 -62.97 41.53
CA LEU A 266 -7.46 -61.61 41.26
C LEU A 266 -7.48 -60.62 42.46
N GLN A 267 -6.76 -59.50 42.34
CA GLN A 267 -7.35 -58.17 42.07
C GLN A 267 -6.26 -57.07 42.01
N ILE A 268 -6.02 -56.51 40.82
CA ILE A 268 -5.36 -55.21 40.62
C ILE A 268 -6.02 -54.50 39.44
N GLU A 269 -6.94 -53.60 39.75
CA GLU A 269 -7.13 -52.34 39.02
C GLU A 269 -6.01 -51.39 39.55
N PRO A 270 -5.33 -50.54 38.76
CA PRO A 270 -5.95 -49.60 37.82
C PRO A 270 -5.11 -49.27 36.56
N VAL A 271 -5.36 -48.07 36.03
CA VAL A 271 -4.61 -47.29 35.03
C VAL A 271 -4.97 -47.59 33.57
N HIS A 272 -5.73 -46.65 33.03
CA HIS A 272 -5.98 -46.43 31.61
C HIS A 272 -4.71 -46.57 30.74
N GLN A 273 -4.92 -46.96 29.50
CA GLN A 273 -3.92 -46.82 28.45
C GLN A 273 -3.65 -45.32 28.19
N ASP A 274 -2.58 -44.80 28.78
CA ASP A 274 -2.29 -43.37 28.87
C ASP A 274 -2.13 -42.71 27.49
N THR A 275 -3.25 -42.16 27.02
CA THR A 275 -3.36 -41.32 25.80
C THR A 275 -2.94 -39.87 26.10
N PHE A 276 -2.28 -39.63 27.24
CA PHE A 276 -1.85 -38.33 27.75
C PHE A 276 -0.60 -37.81 27.01
N SER A 277 -0.76 -37.54 25.72
CA SER A 277 0.15 -36.66 24.97
C SER A 277 -0.64 -35.78 24.00
N SER A 278 -1.61 -36.33 23.26
CA SER A 278 -2.45 -35.53 22.35
C SER A 278 -3.27 -34.45 23.09
N LEU A 279 -3.93 -34.82 24.20
CA LEU A 279 -4.74 -33.89 24.99
C LEU A 279 -3.92 -32.73 25.59
N GLN A 280 -2.64 -32.92 25.91
CA GLN A 280 -1.80 -31.82 26.38
C GLN A 280 -1.46 -30.85 25.25
N GLU A 281 -1.19 -31.37 24.05
CA GLU A 281 -0.89 -30.55 22.88
C GLU A 281 -2.14 -29.80 22.36
N GLU A 282 -3.30 -30.45 22.27
CA GLU A 282 -4.56 -29.79 21.89
C GLU A 282 -4.99 -28.70 22.88
N GLN A 283 -4.77 -28.91 24.18
CA GLN A 283 -4.98 -27.87 25.20
C GLN A 283 -4.01 -26.69 24.99
N PHE A 284 -2.72 -26.96 24.71
CA PHE A 284 -1.73 -25.92 24.45
C PHE A 284 -1.99 -25.12 23.17
N PHE A 285 -2.41 -25.77 22.07
CA PHE A 285 -2.78 -25.07 20.84
C PHE A 285 -4.06 -24.25 21.00
N SER A 286 -5.04 -24.75 21.76
CA SER A 286 -6.27 -24.00 22.10
C SER A 286 -5.96 -22.76 22.95
N ASP A 287 -5.11 -22.91 23.97
CA ASP A 287 -4.73 -21.83 24.88
C ASP A 287 -3.82 -20.78 24.21
N LEU A 288 -2.96 -21.21 23.26
CA LEU A 288 -2.20 -20.32 22.39
C LEU A 288 -3.13 -19.58 21.40
N GLY A 289 -4.13 -20.26 20.84
CA GLY A 289 -5.15 -19.65 19.98
C GLY A 289 -6.01 -18.60 20.72
N ALA A 290 -6.38 -18.87 21.97
CA ALA A 290 -7.06 -17.92 22.85
C ALA A 290 -6.17 -16.70 23.13
N LYS A 291 -4.89 -16.92 23.49
CA LYS A 291 -3.91 -15.85 23.69
C LYS A 291 -3.72 -15.00 22.44
N CYS A 292 -3.65 -15.58 21.25
CA CYS A 292 -3.49 -14.84 19.99
C CYS A 292 -4.71 -13.98 19.61
N LYS A 293 -5.94 -14.36 19.99
CA LYS A 293 -7.14 -13.52 19.76
C LYS A 293 -7.24 -12.35 20.72
N GLY A 294 -6.78 -12.51 21.97
CA GLY A 294 -6.74 -11.43 22.96
C GLY A 294 -5.55 -10.46 22.79
N SER A 295 -4.33 -11.00 22.63
CA SER A 295 -3.09 -10.20 22.73
C SER A 295 -2.98 -9.12 21.67
N ARG A 296 -3.41 -9.37 20.43
CA ARG A 296 -3.40 -8.34 19.36
C ARG A 296 -4.32 -7.17 19.69
N HIS A 297 -5.47 -7.42 20.32
CA HIS A 297 -6.41 -6.36 20.69
C HIS A 297 -5.92 -5.60 21.93
N GLU A 298 -5.39 -6.30 22.93
CA GLU A 298 -4.77 -5.67 24.11
C GLU A 298 -3.53 -4.84 23.72
N GLU A 299 -2.66 -5.33 22.83
CA GLU A 299 -1.56 -4.51 22.30
C GLU A 299 -2.07 -3.27 21.54
N VAL A 300 -3.15 -3.39 20.76
CA VAL A 300 -3.75 -2.23 20.07
C VAL A 300 -4.33 -1.24 21.08
N ILE A 301 -5.01 -1.71 22.13
CA ILE A 301 -5.50 -0.89 23.24
C ILE A 301 -4.33 -0.22 23.98
N GLN A 302 -3.22 -0.91 24.22
CA GLN A 302 -2.03 -0.34 24.85
C GLN A 302 -1.31 0.67 23.94
N ARG A 303 -1.20 0.41 22.63
CA ARG A 303 -0.70 1.38 21.64
C ARG A 303 -1.59 2.62 21.57
N GLN A 304 -2.91 2.45 21.57
CA GLN A 304 -3.89 3.55 21.59
C GLN A 304 -3.84 4.34 22.90
N ARG A 305 -3.76 3.67 24.07
CA ARG A 305 -3.58 4.33 25.38
C ARG A 305 -2.27 5.10 25.44
N LYS A 306 -1.17 4.55 24.91
CA LYS A 306 0.12 5.23 24.80
C LYS A 306 0.02 6.46 23.90
N ALA A 307 -0.49 6.31 22.67
CA ALA A 307 -0.70 7.42 21.74
C ALA A 307 -1.61 8.52 22.31
N LEU A 308 -2.68 8.16 23.04
CA LEU A 308 -3.53 9.12 23.75
C LEU A 308 -2.83 9.80 24.93
N SER A 309 -1.94 9.11 25.64
CA SER A 309 -1.11 9.74 26.68
C SER A 309 -0.08 10.71 26.09
N GLU A 310 0.51 10.36 24.95
CA GLU A 310 1.46 11.16 24.18
C GLU A 310 0.79 12.40 23.58
N LEU A 311 -0.41 12.26 23.01
CA LEU A 311 -1.26 13.38 22.58
C LEU A 311 -1.63 14.30 23.74
N ARG A 312 -1.98 13.76 24.92
CA ARG A 312 -2.28 14.58 26.12
C ARG A 312 -1.06 15.33 26.64
N ILE A 313 0.13 14.73 26.56
CA ILE A 313 1.40 15.42 26.88
C ILE A 313 1.65 16.54 25.87
N ARG A 314 1.58 16.24 24.56
CA ARG A 314 1.82 17.22 23.49
C ARG A 314 0.80 18.36 23.47
N ILE A 315 -0.46 18.09 23.78
CA ILE A 315 -1.50 19.13 23.98
C ILE A 315 -1.13 20.00 25.19
N LYS A 316 -0.75 19.41 26.32
CA LYS A 316 -0.33 20.15 27.52
C LYS A 316 0.95 20.98 27.30
N GLU A 317 1.85 20.51 26.44
CA GLU A 317 3.04 21.25 26.01
C GLU A 317 2.70 22.42 25.08
N LEU A 318 1.76 22.21 24.13
CA LEU A 318 1.23 23.27 23.27
C LEU A 318 0.41 24.31 24.06
N GLU A 319 -0.39 23.89 25.04
CA GLU A 319 -1.07 24.79 25.99
C GLU A 319 -0.06 25.59 26.81
N LYS A 320 1.04 24.96 27.26
CA LYS A 320 2.12 25.65 27.97
C LYS A 320 2.85 26.66 27.08
N ALA A 321 3.15 26.30 25.83
CA ALA A 321 3.76 27.21 24.85
C ALA A 321 2.83 28.36 24.44
N ASN A 322 1.53 28.11 24.28
CA ASN A 322 0.54 29.14 24.00
C ASN A 322 0.30 30.08 25.21
N SER A 323 0.51 29.58 26.44
CA SER A 323 0.39 30.37 27.67
C SER A 323 1.59 31.31 27.94
N SER A 324 2.74 31.14 27.28
CA SER A 324 3.87 32.09 27.36
C SER A 324 3.67 33.31 26.44
N ASN A 325 2.50 33.95 26.55
CA ASN A 325 2.13 35.17 25.83
C ASN A 325 1.74 36.29 26.81
N HIS A 326 2.53 36.49 27.87
CA HIS A 326 2.39 37.69 28.70
C HIS A 326 3.71 38.24 29.28
N LYS A 327 4.37 39.07 28.45
CA LYS A 327 5.43 40.04 28.80
C LYS A 327 6.83 39.48 29.10
N ASP A 328 7.76 40.44 29.07
CA ASP A 328 9.15 40.41 29.53
C ASP A 328 10.08 39.32 28.98
N HIS A 329 10.85 39.64 27.92
CA HIS A 329 12.26 39.24 27.75
C HIS A 329 12.91 40.14 26.68
N ALA A 330 13.27 41.37 27.05
CA ALA A 330 13.90 42.36 26.16
C ALA A 330 15.42 42.53 26.43
N ASN A 331 16.04 41.68 27.26
CA ASN A 331 17.24 42.06 28.02
C ASN A 331 18.34 40.98 28.18
N GLU A 332 18.34 39.88 27.42
CA GLU A 332 19.34 38.79 27.62
C GLU A 332 20.32 38.58 26.45
N SER A 333 20.04 39.06 25.23
CA SER A 333 20.87 38.80 24.04
C SER A 333 22.19 39.58 23.96
N PHE A 334 22.78 40.02 25.09
CA PHE A 334 23.96 40.90 25.12
C PHE A 334 25.15 40.39 25.97
N LEU A 335 25.06 39.19 26.56
CA LEU A 335 26.09 38.69 27.51
C LEU A 335 27.08 37.66 26.95
N GLU A 336 26.81 37.02 25.80
CA GLU A 336 27.56 35.82 25.37
C GLU A 336 28.69 36.08 24.34
N LEU A 337 29.02 37.34 24.03
CA LEU A 337 30.03 37.70 23.01
C LEU A 337 31.38 38.18 23.57
N LYS A 338 31.81 37.69 24.74
CA LYS A 338 33.03 38.19 25.43
C LYS A 338 33.99 37.11 25.96
N THR A 339 33.94 35.89 25.43
CA THR A 339 34.62 34.72 26.02
C THR A 339 35.67 34.06 25.12
N LEU A 340 36.22 34.77 24.13
CA LEU A 340 37.29 34.24 23.25
C LEU A 340 38.39 35.27 22.95
N ARG A 341 38.99 35.87 23.99
CA ARG A 341 40.13 36.81 23.81
C ARG A 341 41.19 36.78 24.92
N MET A 342 41.68 35.61 25.32
CA MET A 342 42.98 35.50 25.98
C MET A 342 43.50 34.05 25.98
N GLU A 343 44.54 33.77 25.19
CA GLU A 343 45.63 32.87 25.57
C GLU A 343 46.83 33.11 24.65
N LYS A 344 48.05 32.96 25.18
CA LYS A 344 49.28 33.34 24.46
C LYS A 344 50.51 32.66 25.09
N ASN A 345 51.27 31.92 24.27
CA ASN A 345 52.44 31.11 24.66
C ASN A 345 52.08 29.94 25.61
N VAL A 346 52.86 28.86 25.78
CA VAL A 346 54.28 28.59 25.48
C VAL A 346 54.45 27.15 24.95
N GLN A 347 55.20 26.98 23.86
CA GLN A 347 56.24 25.93 23.76
C GLN A 347 57.25 26.24 22.64
N LYS A 348 58.54 26.05 22.94
CA LYS A 348 59.73 26.35 22.12
C LYS A 348 60.81 25.33 22.53
N ILE A 349 61.85 25.15 21.69
CA ILE A 349 62.95 24.15 21.79
C ILE A 349 62.46 22.84 21.13
N LEU A 350 63.11 22.27 20.11
CA LEU A 350 64.57 22.16 19.86
C LEU A 350 65.01 22.72 18.47
N LEU A 351 66.26 22.45 18.05
CA LEU A 351 67.02 23.13 16.98
C LEU A 351 66.94 22.43 15.59
N ASP A 352 66.98 23.26 14.52
CA ASP A 352 67.96 23.33 13.39
C ASP A 352 68.59 22.04 12.79
N PRO A 353 69.00 21.96 11.48
CA PRO A 353 68.92 22.93 10.37
C PRO A 353 68.22 22.40 9.07
N LYS A 354 68.38 23.15 7.96
CA LYS A 354 68.09 22.84 6.54
C LYS A 354 67.89 21.36 6.13
N PRO A 355 67.02 21.15 5.12
CA PRO A 355 67.43 20.41 3.92
C PRO A 355 67.25 21.20 2.60
N ASP A 356 67.83 20.66 1.52
CA ASP A 356 68.06 21.36 0.25
C ASP A 356 66.86 21.48 -0.69
N LEU A 357 66.81 22.60 -1.44
CA LEU A 357 66.00 22.72 -2.65
C LEU A 357 66.76 22.15 -3.85
N THR A 358 66.54 20.87 -4.16
CA THR A 358 66.99 20.26 -5.42
C THR A 358 65.92 20.31 -6.50
N THR A 359 66.36 20.62 -7.72
CA THR A 359 65.65 20.36 -8.98
C THR A 359 64.38 21.17 -9.26
N LEU A 360 64.51 22.18 -10.13
CA LEU A 360 63.81 22.13 -11.43
C LEU A 360 64.50 22.98 -12.52
N SER A 361 64.85 22.30 -13.61
CA SER A 361 65.18 22.80 -14.97
C SER A 361 65.91 24.16 -15.12
N ARG A 362 67.23 24.07 -15.32
CA ARG A 362 67.98 25.08 -16.10
C ARG A 362 67.57 24.95 -17.58
N ILE A 363 67.07 26.03 -18.19
CA ILE A 363 67.05 26.18 -19.66
C ILE A 363 68.09 27.24 -20.04
N GLU A 364 69.10 26.82 -20.79
CA GLU A 364 70.33 27.58 -21.06
C GLU A 364 70.36 28.04 -22.52
N ILE A 365 69.72 29.18 -22.82
CA ILE A 365 69.76 29.77 -24.16
C ILE A 365 71.11 30.48 -24.37
N ARG A 366 72.00 29.78 -25.05
CA ARG A 366 73.39 30.18 -25.34
C ARG A 366 73.45 31.36 -26.31
N SER A 367 73.90 32.52 -25.83
CA SER A 367 74.21 33.67 -26.70
C SER A 367 75.45 33.38 -27.57
N PRO A 368 75.39 33.58 -28.91
CA PRO A 368 76.57 33.58 -29.76
C PRO A 368 77.34 34.90 -29.59
N GLN A 369 78.61 34.85 -29.19
CA GLN A 369 79.53 35.97 -29.41
C GLN A 369 79.90 36.00 -30.90
N ASN A 370 79.81 37.16 -31.55
CA ASN A 370 80.53 37.42 -32.79
C ASN A 370 80.60 38.93 -33.13
N GLY A 371 81.67 39.33 -33.80
CA GLY A 371 81.70 40.52 -34.67
C GLY A 371 81.55 41.91 -34.04
N LEU A 372 82.66 42.50 -33.59
CA LEU A 372 82.82 43.96 -33.60
C LEU A 372 82.79 44.46 -35.04
N PHE A 373 81.77 45.25 -35.46
CA PHE A 373 81.85 46.37 -36.42
C PHE A 373 80.47 47.08 -36.58
N SER A 374 80.48 48.36 -37.02
CA SER A 374 79.31 49.20 -37.38
C SER A 374 78.31 49.59 -36.26
N SER A 375 78.78 50.40 -35.29
CA SER A 375 78.01 50.88 -34.12
C SER A 375 76.77 51.76 -34.40
N THR A 376 76.38 51.99 -35.66
CA THR A 376 75.17 52.76 -36.04
C THR A 376 74.02 51.90 -36.57
N SER A 377 74.28 50.69 -37.09
CA SER A 377 73.20 49.81 -37.61
C SER A 377 72.53 49.02 -36.47
N ASN A 378 73.34 48.45 -35.56
CA ASN A 378 72.87 47.57 -34.49
C ASN A 378 71.91 48.28 -33.51
N LEU A 379 72.01 49.60 -33.36
CA LEU A 379 71.08 50.38 -32.53
C LEU A 379 69.66 50.42 -33.12
N ALA A 380 69.51 50.34 -34.45
CA ALA A 380 68.20 50.25 -35.10
C ALA A 380 67.61 48.84 -34.94
N VAL A 381 68.41 47.79 -35.13
CA VAL A 381 68.00 46.39 -34.97
C VAL A 381 67.65 46.07 -33.51
N GLU A 382 68.45 46.51 -32.53
CA GLU A 382 68.11 46.36 -31.11
C GLU A 382 66.82 47.10 -30.75
N LYS A 383 66.60 48.33 -31.27
CA LYS A 383 65.34 49.04 -31.04
C LYS A 383 64.17 48.29 -31.65
N SER A 384 64.32 47.75 -32.86
CA SER A 384 63.31 46.92 -33.53
C SER A 384 62.97 45.65 -32.76
N MET A 385 63.96 44.93 -32.20
CA MET A 385 63.70 43.75 -31.36
C MET A 385 63.06 44.13 -30.02
N LYS A 386 63.38 45.31 -29.47
CA LYS A 386 62.81 45.81 -28.22
C LYS A 386 61.37 46.34 -28.39
N THR A 387 61.00 46.84 -29.57
CA THR A 387 59.60 47.15 -29.91
C THR A 387 58.81 45.88 -30.21
N ASP A 388 59.32 44.97 -31.04
CA ASP A 388 58.69 43.68 -31.37
C ASP A 388 58.37 42.85 -30.11
N ALA A 389 59.33 42.73 -29.18
CA ALA A 389 59.10 42.07 -27.89
C ALA A 389 58.06 42.78 -27.00
N ALA A 390 57.92 44.11 -27.09
CA ALA A 390 56.92 44.85 -26.33
C ALA A 390 55.51 44.74 -26.96
N GLU A 391 55.44 44.73 -28.29
CA GLU A 391 54.21 44.51 -29.07
C GLU A 391 53.68 43.08 -28.86
N ALA A 392 54.55 42.06 -28.88
CA ALA A 392 54.20 40.68 -28.56
C ALA A 392 53.65 40.54 -27.12
N LEU A 393 54.24 41.24 -26.15
CA LEU A 393 53.74 41.25 -24.76
C LEU A 393 52.37 41.96 -24.65
N GLU A 394 52.18 43.10 -25.34
CA GLU A 394 50.88 43.77 -25.42
C GLU A 394 49.78 42.88 -26.03
N LEU A 395 50.08 42.21 -27.14
CA LEU A 395 49.15 41.27 -27.77
C LEU A 395 48.80 40.12 -26.82
N SER A 396 49.78 39.58 -26.08
CA SER A 396 49.55 38.52 -25.10
C SER A 396 48.67 38.98 -23.92
N GLU A 397 48.87 40.22 -23.43
CA GLU A 397 48.03 40.79 -22.37
C GLU A 397 46.62 41.07 -22.89
N LYS A 398 46.46 41.62 -24.09
CA LYS A 398 45.14 41.84 -24.69
C LYS A 398 44.36 40.52 -24.84
N LEU A 399 45.02 39.47 -25.35
CA LEU A 399 44.41 38.14 -25.47
C LEU A 399 43.99 37.57 -24.12
N TYR A 400 44.82 37.71 -23.07
CA TYR A 400 44.45 37.32 -21.72
C TYR A 400 43.21 38.09 -21.23
N MET A 401 43.12 39.41 -21.46
CA MET A 401 41.97 40.21 -21.06
C MET A 401 40.69 39.80 -21.78
N ASP A 402 40.76 39.63 -23.09
CA ASP A 402 39.58 39.32 -23.91
C ASP A 402 39.11 37.87 -23.67
N MET A 403 40.03 36.93 -23.43
CA MET A 403 39.72 35.59 -22.91
C MET A 403 39.02 35.65 -21.54
N SER A 404 39.56 36.44 -20.59
CA SER A 404 39.05 36.47 -19.21
C SER A 404 37.67 37.14 -19.11
N LYS A 405 37.43 38.21 -19.89
CA LYS A 405 36.10 38.82 -20.05
C LYS A 405 35.09 37.84 -20.66
N THR A 406 35.52 37.10 -21.68
CA THR A 406 34.67 36.09 -22.35
C THR A 406 34.30 34.98 -21.38
N LEU A 407 35.26 34.50 -20.59
CA LEU A 407 35.06 33.48 -19.56
C LEU A 407 34.11 33.98 -18.46
N GLY A 408 34.32 35.18 -17.92
CA GLY A 408 33.41 35.81 -16.95
C GLY A 408 31.98 35.94 -17.50
N SER A 409 31.84 36.34 -18.76
CA SER A 409 30.54 36.46 -19.45
C SER A 409 29.84 35.10 -19.62
N LEU A 410 30.54 34.10 -20.16
CA LEU A 410 30.00 32.75 -20.38
C LEU A 410 29.63 32.04 -19.07
N MET A 411 30.40 32.28 -18.00
CA MET A 411 30.16 31.70 -16.68
C MET A 411 29.21 32.53 -15.79
N ASN A 412 28.81 33.72 -16.25
CA ASN A 412 28.03 34.72 -15.49
C ASN A 412 28.67 35.01 -14.12
N ILE A 413 29.95 35.37 -14.15
CA ILE A 413 30.75 35.88 -13.02
C ILE A 413 30.91 37.38 -13.24
N LYS A 414 30.33 38.19 -12.34
CA LYS A 414 30.29 39.66 -12.50
C LYS A 414 31.51 40.37 -11.90
N ASP A 415 32.18 39.75 -10.95
CA ASP A 415 33.15 40.38 -10.06
C ASP A 415 34.62 40.20 -10.52
N MET A 416 34.81 39.89 -11.81
CA MET A 416 36.13 39.68 -12.43
C MET A 416 36.90 41.01 -12.47
N SER A 417 37.92 41.14 -11.64
CA SER A 417 38.55 42.41 -11.26
C SER A 417 40.05 42.49 -11.56
N GLY A 418 40.69 41.36 -11.90
CA GLY A 418 42.08 41.28 -12.34
C GLY A 418 42.32 41.77 -13.77
N HIS A 419 41.28 42.29 -14.44
CA HIS A 419 41.26 42.70 -15.85
C HIS A 419 41.99 44.04 -16.14
N VAL A 420 43.10 44.29 -15.44
CA VAL A 420 43.87 45.55 -15.47
C VAL A 420 45.18 45.36 -16.23
N ASN A 421 45.47 46.29 -17.16
CA ASN A 421 46.70 46.32 -17.98
C ASN A 421 47.96 46.62 -17.14
N LEU A 422 49.10 45.99 -17.47
CA LEU A 422 50.33 46.03 -16.67
C LEU A 422 51.42 47.00 -17.17
N LYS A 423 51.25 47.63 -18.35
CA LYS A 423 52.31 48.38 -19.06
C LYS A 423 53.04 49.43 -18.22
N HIS A 424 52.29 50.23 -17.46
CA HIS A 424 52.82 51.38 -16.70
C HIS A 424 52.64 51.21 -15.18
N VAL A 425 52.56 49.96 -14.72
CA VAL A 425 52.17 49.62 -13.36
C VAL A 425 53.39 49.45 -12.44
N SER A 426 53.36 50.09 -11.26
CA SER A 426 54.41 49.95 -10.24
C SER A 426 54.52 48.51 -9.70
N PRO A 427 55.68 48.05 -9.18
CA PRO A 427 55.83 46.68 -8.69
C PRO A 427 54.78 46.27 -7.65
N LYS A 428 54.50 47.14 -6.68
CA LYS A 428 53.48 46.94 -5.63
C LYS A 428 52.05 46.88 -6.16
N GLU A 429 51.77 47.52 -7.29
CA GLU A 429 50.46 47.47 -7.96
C GLU A 429 50.36 46.23 -8.87
N ARG A 430 51.47 45.79 -9.48
CA ARG A 430 51.56 44.51 -10.21
C ARG A 430 51.30 43.32 -9.28
N GLU A 431 51.79 43.38 -8.05
CA GLU A 431 51.45 42.43 -6.98
C GLU A 431 49.94 42.43 -6.68
N ARG A 432 49.30 43.61 -6.50
CA ARG A 432 47.85 43.71 -6.28
C ARG A 432 47.05 43.10 -7.44
N ILE A 433 47.39 43.44 -8.68
CA ILE A 433 46.73 42.90 -9.88
C ILE A 433 46.93 41.38 -9.97
N ASN A 434 48.09 40.84 -9.57
CA ASN A 434 48.29 39.39 -9.47
C ASN A 434 47.34 38.75 -8.45
N HIS A 435 47.16 39.33 -7.26
CA HIS A 435 46.19 38.84 -6.27
C HIS A 435 44.73 38.95 -6.77
N LEU A 436 44.39 39.96 -7.57
CA LEU A 436 43.06 40.05 -8.21
C LEU A 436 42.89 38.97 -9.29
N ARG A 437 43.89 38.77 -10.16
CA ARG A 437 43.87 37.70 -11.17
C ARG A 437 43.83 36.29 -10.55
N GLN A 438 44.41 36.08 -9.37
CA GLN A 438 44.24 34.82 -8.63
C GLN A 438 42.80 34.65 -8.13
N LYS A 439 42.19 35.67 -7.52
CA LYS A 439 40.77 35.62 -7.11
C LYS A 439 39.82 35.40 -8.28
N ASP A 440 40.08 36.03 -9.42
CA ASP A 440 39.34 35.80 -10.68
C ASP A 440 39.41 34.31 -11.11
N LEU A 441 40.57 33.67 -10.98
CA LEU A 441 40.74 32.24 -11.25
C LEU A 441 40.03 31.37 -10.20
N ASP A 442 40.12 31.71 -8.92
CA ASP A 442 39.45 30.99 -7.83
C ASP A 442 37.92 31.01 -8.02
N LEU A 443 37.35 32.18 -8.37
CA LEU A 443 35.93 32.34 -8.73
C LEU A 443 35.52 31.47 -9.93
N VAL A 444 36.39 31.36 -10.94
CA VAL A 444 36.18 30.45 -12.09
C VAL A 444 36.19 28.98 -11.63
N PHE A 445 37.15 28.56 -10.80
CA PHE A 445 37.21 27.19 -10.29
C PHE A 445 36.01 26.82 -9.42
N ASP A 446 35.56 27.71 -8.54
CA ASP A 446 34.34 27.55 -7.77
C ASP A 446 33.12 27.42 -8.69
N LYS A 447 33.03 28.24 -9.74
CA LYS A 447 31.92 28.19 -10.69
C LYS A 447 31.91 26.92 -11.53
N ILE A 448 33.08 26.44 -11.98
CA ILE A 448 33.22 25.13 -12.65
C ILE A 448 32.76 24.02 -11.70
N THR A 449 33.18 24.06 -10.43
CA THR A 449 32.84 23.05 -9.42
C THR A 449 31.34 23.04 -9.10
N GLN A 450 30.71 24.22 -8.95
CA GLN A 450 29.26 24.36 -8.81
C GLN A 450 28.50 23.78 -10.01
N LEU A 451 28.97 24.04 -11.23
CA LEU A 451 28.35 23.53 -12.46
C LEU A 451 28.51 22.02 -12.58
N LYS A 452 29.70 21.46 -12.30
CA LYS A 452 29.94 20.01 -12.23
C LYS A 452 29.02 19.33 -11.22
N ASN A 453 28.95 19.86 -10.00
CA ASN A 453 28.12 19.31 -8.93
C ASN A 453 26.61 19.50 -9.19
N ARG A 454 26.21 20.42 -10.10
CA ARG A 454 24.83 20.56 -10.59
C ARG A 454 24.53 19.61 -11.74
N LEU A 455 25.52 19.31 -12.60
CA LEU A 455 25.41 18.35 -13.68
C LEU A 455 25.29 16.92 -13.12
N GLN A 456 26.20 16.51 -12.24
CA GLN A 456 26.18 15.18 -11.62
C GLN A 456 24.84 14.87 -10.93
N ARG A 457 24.27 15.82 -10.16
CA ARG A 457 22.95 15.65 -9.53
C ARG A 457 21.79 15.57 -10.53
N LYS A 458 21.94 16.12 -11.75
CA LYS A 458 20.96 15.92 -12.83
C LYS A 458 21.12 14.55 -13.47
N GLU A 459 22.34 14.07 -13.65
CA GLU A 459 22.64 12.73 -14.17
C GLU A 459 22.12 11.65 -13.20
N GLU A 460 22.36 11.81 -11.90
CA GLU A 460 21.82 10.96 -10.82
C GLU A 460 20.27 10.95 -10.82
N LEU A 461 19.63 12.10 -11.07
CA LEU A 461 18.17 12.19 -11.18
C LEU A 461 17.63 11.51 -12.44
N LEU A 462 18.29 11.69 -13.59
CA LEU A 462 17.92 11.03 -14.85
C LEU A 462 18.05 9.50 -14.74
N LEU A 463 19.13 9.02 -14.11
CA LEU A 463 19.30 7.60 -13.76
C LEU A 463 18.24 7.11 -12.74
N GLY A 464 17.62 8.00 -11.98
CA GLY A 464 16.39 7.74 -11.22
C GLY A 464 15.20 7.47 -12.14
N CYS A 465 14.85 8.44 -12.98
CA CYS A 465 13.73 8.36 -13.92
C CYS A 465 13.86 7.17 -14.90
N GLU A 466 15.06 6.82 -15.35
CA GLU A 466 15.29 5.64 -16.20
C GLU A 466 14.94 4.32 -15.50
N ARG A 467 15.26 4.19 -14.19
CA ARG A 467 14.87 3.03 -13.38
C ARG A 467 13.37 2.98 -13.11
N GLU A 468 12.73 4.13 -12.88
CA GLU A 468 11.27 4.23 -12.72
C GLU A 468 10.54 3.86 -14.02
N LEU A 469 11.03 4.31 -15.18
CA LEU A 469 10.50 3.92 -16.49
C LEU A 469 10.66 2.41 -16.76
N GLU A 470 11.75 1.80 -16.32
CA GLU A 470 11.97 0.36 -16.47
C GLU A 470 11.07 -0.45 -15.52
N GLN A 471 10.89 -0.01 -14.27
CA GLN A 471 9.88 -0.58 -13.36
C GLN A 471 8.46 -0.46 -13.94
N LEU A 472 8.12 0.67 -14.59
CA LEU A 472 6.83 0.85 -15.24
C LEU A 472 6.62 -0.11 -16.44
N ARG A 473 7.68 -0.41 -17.21
CA ARG A 473 7.63 -1.43 -18.27
C ARG A 473 7.36 -2.82 -17.68
N GLN A 474 8.07 -3.20 -16.62
CA GLN A 474 7.91 -4.49 -15.94
C GLN A 474 6.52 -4.64 -15.30
N SER A 475 6.01 -3.56 -14.69
CA SER A 475 4.64 -3.47 -14.17
C SER A 475 3.61 -3.64 -15.29
N LYS A 476 3.78 -2.96 -16.43
CA LYS A 476 2.91 -3.10 -17.61
C LYS A 476 2.85 -4.54 -18.13
N VAL A 477 4.00 -5.22 -18.25
CA VAL A 477 4.06 -6.64 -18.66
C VAL A 477 3.32 -7.53 -17.65
N SER A 478 3.49 -7.27 -16.35
CA SER A 478 2.79 -7.99 -15.28
C SER A 478 1.27 -7.79 -15.34
N ILE A 479 0.81 -6.56 -15.59
CA ILE A 479 -0.62 -6.24 -15.78
C ILE A 479 -1.18 -6.96 -17.01
N GLN A 480 -0.44 -7.00 -18.12
CA GLN A 480 -0.85 -7.76 -19.32
C GLN A 480 -0.97 -9.27 -19.04
N MET A 481 -0.05 -9.84 -18.25
CA MET A 481 -0.12 -11.24 -17.82
C MET A 481 -1.33 -11.53 -16.93
N TYR A 482 -1.72 -10.61 -16.03
CA TYR A 482 -2.94 -10.75 -15.24
C TYR A 482 -4.21 -10.54 -16.08
N GLN A 483 -4.21 -9.59 -17.01
CA GLN A 483 -5.34 -9.36 -17.92
C GLN A 483 -5.63 -10.58 -18.80
N ALA A 484 -4.59 -11.28 -19.28
CA ALA A 484 -4.75 -12.55 -20.01
C ALA A 484 -5.30 -13.68 -19.13
N GLN A 485 -4.93 -13.73 -17.84
CA GLN A 485 -5.49 -14.70 -16.88
C GLN A 485 -6.96 -14.41 -16.57
N VAL A 486 -7.34 -13.13 -16.40
CA VAL A 486 -8.74 -12.72 -16.19
C VAL A 486 -9.59 -13.08 -17.40
N ALA A 487 -9.16 -12.73 -18.62
CA ALA A 487 -9.89 -13.09 -19.85
C ALA A 487 -10.09 -14.61 -19.99
N LYS A 488 -9.08 -15.43 -19.62
CA LYS A 488 -9.23 -16.89 -19.60
C LYS A 488 -10.25 -17.36 -18.57
N LEU A 489 -10.26 -16.77 -17.37
CA LEU A 489 -11.25 -17.10 -16.34
C LEU A 489 -12.66 -16.66 -16.74
N GLU A 490 -12.81 -15.54 -17.46
CA GLU A 490 -14.07 -15.13 -18.07
C GLU A 490 -14.56 -16.17 -19.09
N ASP A 491 -13.71 -16.60 -20.04
CA ASP A 491 -14.00 -17.67 -21.00
C ASP A 491 -14.42 -18.99 -20.30
N ASP A 492 -13.69 -19.38 -19.25
CA ASP A 492 -13.96 -20.62 -18.51
C ASP A 492 -15.30 -20.51 -17.71
N ILE A 493 -15.64 -19.35 -17.16
CA ILE A 493 -16.95 -19.07 -16.53
C ILE A 493 -18.10 -19.12 -17.55
N TYR A 494 -17.90 -18.62 -18.78
CA TYR A 494 -18.91 -18.73 -19.84
C TYR A 494 -19.19 -20.19 -20.22
N LYS A 495 -18.14 -21.03 -20.33
CA LYS A 495 -18.29 -22.48 -20.59
C LYS A 495 -19.04 -23.19 -19.46
N GLU A 496 -18.68 -22.93 -18.19
CA GLU A 496 -19.42 -23.48 -17.05
C GLU A 496 -20.89 -23.05 -17.05
N ALA A 497 -21.20 -21.82 -17.48
CA ALA A 497 -22.57 -21.33 -17.61
C ALA A 497 -23.36 -22.05 -18.73
N GLU A 498 -22.72 -22.34 -19.87
CA GLU A 498 -23.31 -23.13 -20.96
C GLU A 498 -23.53 -24.59 -20.55
N GLU A 499 -22.53 -25.26 -19.97
CA GLU A 499 -22.68 -26.63 -19.45
C GLU A 499 -23.79 -26.72 -18.41
N LYS A 500 -23.87 -25.75 -17.49
CA LYS A 500 -24.93 -25.64 -16.48
C LYS A 500 -26.31 -25.38 -17.09
N ALA A 501 -26.40 -24.73 -18.25
CA ALA A 501 -27.65 -24.58 -18.99
C ALA A 501 -28.06 -25.91 -19.66
N LEU A 502 -27.13 -26.60 -20.32
CA LEU A 502 -27.35 -27.91 -20.94
C LEU A 502 -27.75 -28.98 -19.90
N LEU A 503 -27.09 -29.01 -18.74
CA LEU A 503 -27.42 -29.92 -17.65
C LEU A 503 -28.80 -29.66 -17.04
N LYS A 504 -29.22 -28.39 -16.92
CA LYS A 504 -30.59 -28.02 -16.52
C LYS A 504 -31.62 -28.51 -17.55
N GLU A 505 -31.36 -28.29 -18.84
CA GLU A 505 -32.26 -28.70 -19.92
C GLU A 505 -32.36 -30.23 -20.02
N ALA A 506 -31.25 -30.96 -19.78
CA ALA A 506 -31.25 -32.42 -19.66
C ALA A 506 -32.05 -32.90 -18.44
N LEU A 507 -31.86 -32.28 -17.27
CA LEU A 507 -32.63 -32.57 -16.07
C LEU A 507 -34.14 -32.37 -16.31
N GLU A 508 -34.55 -31.22 -16.85
CA GLU A 508 -35.96 -30.92 -17.12
C GLU A 508 -36.58 -31.94 -18.08
N ARG A 509 -35.87 -32.35 -19.14
CA ARG A 509 -36.32 -33.45 -20.02
C ARG A 509 -36.56 -34.75 -19.25
N THR A 510 -35.65 -35.14 -18.34
CA THR A 510 -35.84 -36.37 -17.54
C THR A 510 -36.98 -36.24 -16.53
N GLU A 511 -37.19 -35.06 -15.92
CA GLU A 511 -38.33 -34.81 -15.04
C GLU A 511 -39.66 -34.88 -15.79
N GLN A 512 -39.72 -34.31 -17.01
CA GLN A 512 -40.90 -34.39 -17.88
C GLN A 512 -41.19 -35.84 -18.31
N GLN A 513 -40.17 -36.64 -18.66
CA GLN A 513 -40.32 -38.07 -18.96
C GLN A 513 -40.83 -38.85 -17.75
N LEU A 514 -40.19 -38.67 -16.58
CA LEU A 514 -40.55 -39.35 -15.34
C LEU A 514 -41.93 -38.92 -14.80
N TYR A 515 -42.38 -37.69 -15.06
CA TYR A 515 -43.76 -37.26 -14.82
C TYR A 515 -44.75 -38.01 -15.73
N GLN A 516 -44.44 -38.16 -17.02
CA GLN A 516 -45.26 -38.92 -17.97
C GLN A 516 -45.32 -40.40 -17.57
N GLU A 517 -44.20 -41.03 -17.23
CA GLU A 517 -44.19 -42.41 -16.71
C GLU A 517 -44.99 -42.56 -15.41
N ARG A 518 -44.85 -41.63 -14.45
CA ARG A 518 -45.67 -41.64 -13.22
C ARG A 518 -47.15 -41.50 -13.54
N ARG A 519 -47.55 -40.72 -14.55
CA ARG A 519 -48.94 -40.60 -15.02
C ARG A 519 -49.42 -41.89 -15.67
N LEU A 520 -48.64 -42.51 -16.56
CA LEU A 520 -48.98 -43.78 -17.21
C LEU A 520 -49.07 -44.94 -16.22
N ASN A 521 -48.11 -45.06 -15.29
CA ASN A 521 -48.14 -46.06 -14.22
C ASN A 521 -49.36 -45.95 -13.31
N ARG A 522 -49.83 -44.72 -13.02
CA ARG A 522 -51.08 -44.50 -12.26
C ARG A 522 -52.31 -44.98 -13.04
N ALA A 523 -52.38 -44.71 -14.35
CA ALA A 523 -53.46 -45.22 -15.20
C ALA A 523 -53.43 -46.75 -15.32
N PHE A 524 -52.24 -47.34 -15.51
CA PHE A 524 -52.06 -48.79 -15.61
C PHE A 524 -52.43 -49.52 -14.31
N ARG A 525 -52.06 -48.98 -13.14
CA ARG A 525 -52.51 -49.50 -11.84
C ARG A 525 -54.04 -49.45 -11.73
N GLN A 526 -54.66 -48.30 -12.00
CA GLN A 526 -56.13 -48.17 -11.99
C GLN A 526 -56.83 -49.14 -12.97
N GLN A 527 -56.20 -49.47 -14.10
CA GLN A 527 -56.72 -50.48 -15.03
C GLN A 527 -56.58 -51.90 -14.46
N LYS A 528 -55.42 -52.24 -13.87
CA LYS A 528 -55.19 -53.54 -13.20
C LYS A 528 -56.14 -53.73 -12.02
N ASP A 529 -56.33 -52.71 -11.19
CA ASP A 529 -57.25 -52.73 -10.04
C ASP A 529 -58.70 -52.97 -10.49
N ARG A 530 -59.10 -52.44 -11.65
CA ARG A 530 -60.42 -52.69 -12.27
C ARG A 530 -60.55 -54.12 -12.82
N VAL A 531 -59.51 -54.66 -13.44
CA VAL A 531 -59.49 -56.06 -13.92
C VAL A 531 -59.59 -57.02 -12.73
N GLU A 532 -58.76 -56.84 -11.69
CA GLU A 532 -58.85 -57.65 -10.47
C GLU A 532 -60.20 -57.52 -9.77
N ALA A 533 -60.82 -56.33 -9.77
CA ALA A 533 -62.17 -56.14 -9.21
C ALA A 533 -63.28 -56.78 -10.07
N GLN A 534 -63.03 -57.02 -11.35
CA GLN A 534 -63.93 -57.77 -12.23
C GLN A 534 -63.72 -59.29 -12.06
N GLU A 535 -62.49 -59.78 -12.06
CA GLU A 535 -62.16 -61.18 -11.76
C GLU A 535 -62.73 -61.61 -10.39
N LYS A 536 -62.59 -60.76 -9.36
CA LYS A 536 -63.17 -61.01 -8.03
C LYS A 536 -64.70 -60.98 -8.01
N LYS A 537 -65.36 -60.27 -8.95
CA LYS A 537 -66.82 -60.33 -9.11
C LYS A 537 -67.26 -61.60 -9.84
N GLU A 538 -66.54 -62.00 -10.88
CA GLU A 538 -66.83 -63.20 -11.66
C GLU A 538 -66.61 -64.47 -10.80
N ALA A 539 -65.51 -64.53 -10.04
CA ALA A 539 -65.27 -65.58 -9.05
C ALA A 539 -66.30 -65.59 -7.89
N SER A 540 -66.87 -64.43 -7.54
CA SER A 540 -67.91 -64.31 -6.52
C SER A 540 -69.32 -64.70 -7.01
N CYS A 541 -69.51 -65.02 -8.30
CA CYS A 541 -70.84 -65.16 -8.91
C CYS A 541 -71.20 -66.60 -9.32
N CYS A 542 -70.81 -67.60 -8.53
CA CYS A 542 -71.08 -69.02 -8.82
C CYS A 542 -71.83 -69.74 -7.67
N CYS A 543 -72.96 -69.17 -7.24
CA CYS A 543 -73.82 -69.71 -6.17
C CYS A 543 -75.26 -69.94 -6.64
N PRO A 544 -75.59 -71.11 -7.25
CA PRO A 544 -76.88 -71.34 -7.94
C PRO A 544 -78.11 -71.43 -7.03
N PHE A 545 -77.96 -71.24 -5.72
CA PHE A 545 -79.03 -71.47 -4.74
C PHE A 545 -80.00 -70.29 -4.57
N LYS A 546 -79.64 -69.06 -4.99
CA LYS A 546 -80.43 -67.84 -4.69
C LYS A 546 -81.40 -67.39 -5.78
N ASP A 547 -81.22 -67.79 -7.04
CA ASP A 547 -82.14 -67.39 -8.12
C ASP A 547 -83.51 -68.08 -8.05
N ASN A 548 -83.56 -69.34 -7.64
CA ASN A 548 -84.80 -70.10 -7.47
C ASN A 548 -85.80 -69.38 -6.55
N GLU A 549 -85.34 -68.71 -5.50
CA GLU A 549 -86.23 -67.98 -4.58
C GLU A 549 -86.63 -66.61 -5.14
N ARG A 550 -85.73 -65.91 -5.85
CA ARG A 550 -86.06 -64.67 -6.57
C ARG A 550 -87.10 -64.92 -7.65
N GLN A 551 -86.95 -65.97 -8.45
CA GLN A 551 -87.91 -66.35 -9.48
C GLN A 551 -89.27 -66.73 -8.89
N ARG A 552 -89.33 -67.47 -7.77
CA ARG A 552 -90.59 -67.72 -7.04
C ARG A 552 -91.26 -66.44 -6.58
N ARG A 553 -90.52 -65.50 -5.98
CA ARG A 553 -91.06 -64.20 -5.54
C ARG A 553 -91.58 -63.37 -6.72
N ILE A 554 -90.87 -63.35 -7.86
CA ILE A 554 -91.30 -62.67 -9.09
C ILE A 554 -92.55 -63.32 -9.69
N PHE A 555 -92.65 -64.66 -9.70
CA PHE A 555 -93.83 -65.35 -10.20
C PHE A 555 -95.07 -65.05 -9.35
N VAL A 556 -94.95 -65.01 -8.02
CA VAL A 556 -96.03 -64.60 -7.10
C VAL A 556 -96.43 -63.14 -7.33
N GLU A 557 -95.48 -62.22 -7.51
CA GLU A 557 -95.73 -60.83 -7.91
C GLU A 557 -96.52 -60.74 -9.24
N VAL A 558 -96.10 -61.48 -10.27
CA VAL A 558 -96.75 -61.48 -11.59
C VAL A 558 -98.17 -62.04 -11.52
N VAL A 559 -98.39 -63.14 -10.80
CA VAL A 559 -99.74 -63.70 -10.58
C VAL A 559 -100.62 -62.71 -9.81
N LYS A 560 -100.08 -62.07 -8.76
CA LYS A 560 -100.81 -61.06 -7.96
C LYS A 560 -101.21 -59.84 -8.80
N ARG A 561 -100.30 -59.26 -9.58
CA ARG A 561 -100.60 -58.17 -10.52
C ARG A 561 -101.62 -58.60 -11.59
N LYS A 562 -101.54 -59.84 -12.08
CA LYS A 562 -102.46 -60.38 -13.09
C LYS A 562 -103.88 -60.62 -12.57
N MET A 563 -104.08 -60.71 -11.25
CA MET A 563 -105.41 -60.71 -10.61
C MET A 563 -105.89 -59.32 -10.15
N GLN A 564 -105.01 -58.31 -10.08
CA GLN A 564 -105.39 -56.95 -9.67
C GLN A 564 -105.65 -56.00 -10.86
N ASN A 565 -105.13 -56.30 -12.06
CA ASN A 565 -105.29 -55.46 -13.25
C ASN A 565 -106.48 -55.88 -14.15
N SER A 566 -107.67 -55.98 -13.57
CA SER A 566 -108.94 -56.31 -14.27
C SER A 566 -109.96 -55.15 -14.25
N ASN A 567 -109.50 -53.90 -14.35
CA ASN A 567 -110.34 -52.74 -14.66
C ASN A 567 -109.50 -51.59 -15.26
N LEU A 568 -110.09 -50.80 -16.17
CA LEU A 568 -109.63 -49.49 -16.70
C LEU A 568 -108.14 -49.45 -17.17
N GLN A 569 -107.76 -49.58 -18.45
CA GLN A 569 -108.32 -49.22 -19.76
C GLN A 569 -108.37 -47.70 -20.08
N VAL A 570 -107.66 -47.32 -21.16
CA VAL A 570 -107.59 -45.99 -21.85
C VAL A 570 -107.00 -44.83 -21.00
N GLY A 571 -106.06 -44.01 -21.48
CA GLY A 571 -105.28 -43.99 -22.73
C GLY A 571 -104.33 -42.76 -22.70
N SER A 572 -103.55 -42.38 -23.72
CA SER A 572 -102.95 -43.01 -24.91
C SER A 572 -102.44 -41.88 -25.82
N LYS A 573 -101.13 -41.83 -26.12
CA LYS A 573 -100.54 -41.15 -27.32
C LYS A 573 -100.65 -39.59 -27.31
N LYS A 574 -100.01 -38.77 -28.15
CA LYS A 574 -99.03 -38.83 -29.29
C LYS A 574 -98.38 -37.41 -29.36
N VAL A 575 -97.23 -37.06 -29.98
CA VAL A 575 -95.86 -37.60 -30.21
C VAL A 575 -95.04 -36.49 -30.95
N THR A 576 -93.74 -36.69 -31.26
CA THR A 576 -92.88 -35.90 -32.20
C THR A 576 -92.56 -34.43 -31.82
N GLN A 577 -91.58 -33.69 -32.38
CA GLN A 577 -90.26 -33.93 -33.03
C GLN A 577 -89.72 -32.57 -33.56
N LYS A 578 -88.38 -32.34 -33.59
CA LYS A 578 -87.57 -31.28 -34.29
C LYS A 578 -86.63 -30.49 -33.34
N THR A 579 -85.53 -29.83 -33.74
CA THR A 579 -84.37 -30.08 -34.67
C THR A 579 -83.43 -28.86 -34.61
N GLY A 580 -82.11 -29.04 -34.78
CA GLY A 580 -81.07 -27.99 -34.82
C GLY A 580 -80.02 -28.20 -33.70
N GLN A 581 -78.71 -28.31 -33.92
CA GLN A 581 -77.72 -27.48 -34.66
C GLN A 581 -77.45 -26.12 -33.97
N GLU A 582 -76.19 -25.65 -33.78
CA GLU A 582 -74.90 -26.14 -34.32
C GLU A 582 -73.66 -25.72 -33.49
N LYS A 583 -72.53 -26.48 -33.63
CA LYS A 583 -71.09 -26.13 -33.37
C LYS A 583 -70.67 -25.77 -31.92
N GLU A 584 -69.49 -26.12 -31.38
CA GLU A 584 -68.07 -26.09 -31.84
C GLU A 584 -67.48 -24.66 -31.95
N THR A 585 -66.24 -24.31 -31.53
CA THR A 585 -65.06 -25.11 -31.10
C THR A 585 -63.99 -24.28 -30.35
N LYS A 586 -63.21 -24.94 -29.47
CA LYS A 586 -61.73 -24.84 -29.22
C LYS A 586 -61.00 -23.50 -28.90
N LYS A 587 -59.82 -23.65 -28.26
CA LYS A 587 -58.59 -22.80 -28.31
C LYS A 587 -58.63 -21.41 -27.64
N GLU A 588 -57.52 -20.78 -27.19
CA GLU A 588 -56.19 -21.25 -26.71
C GLU A 588 -55.42 -20.09 -26.01
N ALA A 589 -54.31 -20.43 -25.31
CA ALA A 589 -53.06 -19.66 -25.14
C ALA A 589 -53.03 -18.14 -24.79
N CYS A 590 -52.52 -17.87 -23.57
CA CYS A 590 -51.24 -17.17 -23.30
C CYS A 590 -51.08 -15.63 -23.53
N LYS A 591 -50.01 -15.08 -22.90
CA LYS A 591 -49.43 -13.72 -23.00
C LYS A 591 -50.19 -12.61 -22.24
N SER A 592 -49.57 -11.49 -21.85
CA SER A 592 -48.17 -11.06 -22.05
C SER A 592 -47.61 -10.29 -20.83
N SER A 593 -46.30 -10.35 -20.64
CA SER A 593 -45.55 -9.23 -20.02
C SER A 593 -45.43 -8.09 -21.04
N GLN A 594 -45.44 -6.84 -20.59
CA GLN A 594 -44.87 -5.73 -21.36
C GLN A 594 -44.34 -4.64 -20.41
N SER A 595 -43.18 -4.07 -20.76
CA SER A 595 -42.43 -3.07 -19.99
C SER A 595 -42.18 -1.83 -20.84
N LEU A 596 -41.59 -0.79 -20.22
CA LEU A 596 -41.33 0.56 -20.78
C LEU A 596 -42.63 1.39 -20.90
N SER A 597 -42.69 2.66 -20.49
CA SER A 597 -41.72 3.73 -20.77
C SER A 597 -41.70 4.89 -19.74
N PHE A 598 -40.54 5.55 -19.59
CA PHE A 598 -40.30 6.97 -19.23
C PHE A 598 -41.17 7.71 -18.19
N VAL A 599 -40.50 8.40 -17.24
CA VAL A 599 -40.61 9.88 -17.02
C VAL A 599 -39.36 10.35 -16.24
N LYS A 600 -39.01 11.64 -16.33
CA LYS A 600 -37.76 12.24 -15.80
C LYS A 600 -38.03 13.56 -15.06
N SER A 601 -37.89 13.54 -13.73
CA SER A 601 -37.79 14.71 -12.83
C SER A 601 -37.29 14.22 -11.46
N GLY A 602 -36.47 14.93 -10.68
CA GLY A 602 -35.99 16.31 -10.81
C GLY A 602 -36.63 17.19 -9.74
N GLY A 603 -35.86 17.62 -8.75
CA GLY A 603 -36.35 18.51 -7.69
C GLY A 603 -35.87 18.14 -6.29
N LYS A 604 -35.23 19.12 -5.66
CA LYS A 604 -34.89 19.29 -4.24
C LYS A 604 -36.02 18.83 -3.29
N ASN A 605 -35.65 18.26 -2.13
CA ASN A 605 -35.34 19.04 -0.93
C ASN A 605 -34.29 18.33 -0.08
#